data_AF-A0A495SQX9-F1
#
_entry.id   AF-A0A495SQX9-F1
#
_cell.length_a   1.000
_cell.length_b   1.000
_cell.length_c   1.000
_cell.angle_alpha   90.00
_cell.angle_beta   90.00
_cell.angle_gamma   90.00
#
_symmetry.space_group_name_H-M   'P 1'
#
loop_
_entity.id
_entity.type
_entity.pdbx_description
1 polymer ?
#
loop_
_entity_poly.entity_id
_entity_poly.type
_entity_poly.pdbx_seq_one_letter_code
_entity_poly.pdbx_strand_id
1 'polypeptide(L)'
;MVGEAALALLMGGFAALLELAGSTGLAVPFGIGVALLWVLRRGLPATVLLAAAAATGWSGGPVLLLICAGWTAGARIRRVWTLVGTFVLGWLLFTVTGVLKDATTTSPKLVLGLSLGGFLVLAVLPALYGRYRAQRRALLDALRERNDQLLRERAMVVHQARLRERHRIAQDMHDSLGHQLALISVHSGALEVDRTLTDRQREAVGVLRQAAVAAMRELREVVGVLHDESTALPPTPGAVAGGPARGGADGIEGLVESSRAAGAEVVLSREGERRPLPAAVDHAAYRIVQEALTNAHKHAPGAPIGVALRYEPDALVVEVTNARTPELVGVRAGAGPAVSGGQGLTGLRERARLVGGMVHAGPTPDQGFRLAAVLPYEAAEGAGEGAAAAAGADDWAFEGLSPSGEGEGGRRSPALGCALGVVGVGLTVLALCVWGVVAFVGGSRDATVGRPAYERIQVGAPEAEAVRELPPGNDFFVDQYKGTGPTPPEGSRCRWYLLGDQSDTGWDEDHVARFCFKDGVLVDKQEYVTKN
;
A
#
# COMPACT_ATOMS: atom_id res chain seq x y z
N MET A 1 -23.85 0.09 -10.10
CA MET A 1 -24.52 1.04 -11.01
C MET A 1 -25.99 1.19 -10.70
N VAL A 2 -26.78 0.10 -10.56
CA VAL A 2 -28.23 0.16 -10.24
C VAL A 2 -28.56 0.99 -8.99
N GLY A 3 -27.83 0.80 -7.89
CA GLY A 3 -28.06 1.58 -6.66
C GLY A 3 -27.74 3.09 -6.79
N GLU A 4 -26.82 3.48 -7.68
CA GLU A 4 -26.50 4.90 -7.88
C GLU A 4 -27.52 5.61 -8.75
N ALA A 5 -28.04 4.92 -9.77
CA ALA A 5 -29.14 5.43 -10.60
C ALA A 5 -30.43 5.59 -9.78
N ALA A 6 -30.74 4.62 -8.90
CA ALA A 6 -31.87 4.70 -7.99
C ALA A 6 -31.76 5.90 -7.02
N LEU A 7 -30.58 6.10 -6.42
CA LEU A 7 -30.32 7.27 -5.56
C LEU A 7 -30.38 8.60 -6.32
N ALA A 8 -29.92 8.63 -7.58
CA ALA A 8 -30.00 9.83 -8.42
C ALA A 8 -31.46 10.20 -8.70
N LEU A 9 -32.29 9.21 -9.05
CA LEU A 9 -33.72 9.39 -9.30
C LEU A 9 -34.47 9.82 -8.03
N LEU A 10 -34.15 9.23 -6.87
CA LEU A 10 -34.73 9.63 -5.59
C LEU A 10 -34.38 11.08 -5.22
N MET A 11 -33.12 11.48 -5.41
CA MET A 11 -32.66 12.84 -5.10
C MET A 11 -33.24 13.87 -6.06
N GLY A 12 -33.31 13.54 -7.36
CA GLY A 12 -33.97 14.39 -8.36
C GLY A 12 -35.47 14.52 -8.12
N GLY A 13 -36.15 13.42 -7.78
CA GLY A 13 -37.58 13.41 -7.47
C GLY A 13 -37.90 14.21 -6.20
N PHE A 14 -37.11 14.08 -5.14
CA PHE A 14 -37.27 14.86 -3.92
C PHE A 14 -37.07 16.36 -4.15
N ALA A 15 -36.04 16.74 -4.92
CA ALA A 15 -35.81 18.14 -5.28
C ALA A 15 -36.94 18.71 -6.14
N ALA A 16 -37.45 17.95 -7.11
CA ALA A 16 -38.61 18.36 -7.91
C ALA A 16 -39.87 18.55 -7.05
N LEU A 17 -40.10 17.67 -6.08
CA LEU A 17 -41.25 17.74 -5.18
C LEU A 17 -41.23 19.01 -4.31
N LEU A 18 -40.06 19.39 -3.79
CA LEU A 18 -39.91 20.65 -3.04
C LEU A 18 -40.15 21.86 -3.94
N GLU A 19 -39.71 21.81 -5.20
CA GLU A 19 -39.89 22.92 -6.13
C GLU A 19 -41.34 23.06 -6.64
N LEU A 20 -42.10 21.96 -6.68
CA LEU A 20 -43.54 21.96 -6.96
C LEU A 20 -44.32 22.79 -5.93
N ALA A 21 -43.83 22.89 -4.69
CA ALA A 21 -44.43 23.75 -3.67
C ALA A 21 -44.19 25.26 -3.94
N GLY A 22 -43.16 25.61 -4.72
CA GLY A 22 -42.75 26.99 -5.01
C GLY A 22 -43.46 27.66 -6.20
N SER A 23 -44.39 26.97 -6.87
CA SER A 23 -45.23 27.49 -7.98
C SER A 23 -44.52 27.98 -9.26
N THR A 24 -43.25 27.63 -9.49
CA THR A 24 -42.44 28.17 -10.62
C THR A 24 -42.59 27.42 -11.96
N GLY A 25 -43.28 26.26 -12.00
CA GLY A 25 -43.41 25.43 -13.21
C GLY A 25 -42.12 24.75 -13.70
N LEU A 26 -41.00 24.97 -13.01
CA LEU A 26 -39.66 24.46 -13.38
C LEU A 26 -39.23 23.20 -12.60
N ALA A 27 -40.15 22.55 -11.88
CA ALA A 27 -39.84 21.43 -11.01
C ALA A 27 -39.19 20.23 -11.73
N VAL A 28 -39.68 19.88 -12.92
CA VAL A 28 -39.16 18.76 -13.72
C VAL A 28 -37.72 18.99 -14.21
N PRO A 29 -37.39 20.10 -14.91
CA PRO A 29 -36.01 20.35 -15.33
C PRO A 29 -35.07 20.51 -14.12
N PHE A 30 -35.55 21.06 -13.01
CA PHE A 30 -34.77 21.15 -11.77
C PHE A 30 -34.40 19.78 -11.20
N GLY A 31 -35.37 18.87 -11.09
CA GLY A 31 -35.13 17.50 -10.64
C GLY A 31 -34.17 16.72 -11.54
N ILE A 32 -34.27 16.89 -12.86
CA ILE A 32 -33.33 16.29 -13.82
C ILE A 32 -31.91 16.84 -13.61
N GLY A 33 -31.78 18.15 -13.41
CA GLY A 33 -30.50 18.79 -13.10
C GLY A 33 -29.85 18.24 -11.83
N VAL A 34 -30.63 18.07 -10.76
CA VAL A 34 -30.16 17.48 -9.49
C VAL A 34 -29.72 16.02 -9.67
N ALA A 35 -30.48 15.22 -10.43
CA ALA A 35 -30.11 13.84 -10.74
C ALA A 35 -28.79 13.77 -11.55
N LEU A 36 -28.61 14.67 -12.52
CA LEU A 36 -27.37 14.76 -13.30
C LEU A 36 -26.18 15.15 -12.43
N LEU A 37 -26.31 16.18 -11.59
CA LEU A 37 -25.28 16.61 -10.65
C LEU A 37 -24.92 15.49 -9.66
N TRP A 38 -25.90 14.71 -9.21
CA TRP A 38 -25.67 13.55 -8.34
C TRP A 38 -24.76 12.50 -8.99
N VAL A 39 -24.91 12.25 -10.30
CA VAL A 39 -24.04 11.32 -11.03
C VAL A 39 -22.65 11.93 -11.23
N LEU A 40 -22.59 13.21 -11.60
CA LEU A 40 -21.34 13.92 -11.87
C LEU A 40 -20.48 14.18 -10.62
N ARG A 41 -21.04 14.09 -9.41
CA ARG A 41 -20.36 14.40 -8.14
C ARG A 41 -19.04 13.64 -7.93
N ARG A 42 -18.92 12.45 -8.53
CA ARG A 42 -17.72 11.62 -8.43
C ARG A 42 -16.62 12.11 -9.38
N GLY A 43 -16.97 12.51 -10.60
CA GLY A 43 -15.99 12.97 -11.59
C GLY A 43 -15.56 14.41 -11.38
N LEU A 44 -16.49 15.28 -11.01
CA LEU A 44 -16.28 16.73 -10.90
C LEU A 44 -16.78 17.25 -9.53
N PRO A 45 -16.12 16.88 -8.42
CA PRO A 45 -16.61 17.19 -7.07
C PRO A 45 -16.66 18.69 -6.79
N ALA A 46 -15.76 19.48 -7.38
CA ALA A 46 -15.73 20.93 -7.18
C ALA A 46 -16.90 21.61 -7.89
N THR A 47 -17.12 21.32 -9.17
CA THR A 47 -18.22 21.95 -9.95
C THR A 47 -19.58 21.57 -9.38
N VAL A 48 -19.76 20.32 -8.96
CA VAL A 48 -21.00 19.86 -8.35
C VAL A 48 -21.26 20.52 -7.00
N LEU A 49 -20.22 20.76 -6.18
CA LEU A 49 -20.37 21.52 -4.95
C LEU A 49 -20.82 22.96 -5.21
N LEU A 50 -20.20 23.63 -6.19
CA LEU A 50 -20.55 25.02 -6.54
C LEU A 50 -21.98 25.10 -7.10
N ALA A 51 -22.35 24.18 -7.99
CA ALA A 51 -23.71 24.13 -8.56
C ALA A 51 -24.76 23.80 -7.50
N ALA A 52 -24.47 22.85 -6.60
CA ALA A 52 -25.36 22.52 -5.49
C ALA A 52 -25.51 23.69 -4.52
N ALA A 53 -24.43 24.42 -4.22
CA ALA A 53 -24.47 25.59 -3.35
C ALA A 53 -25.32 26.72 -3.95
N ALA A 54 -25.12 27.04 -5.23
CA ALA A 54 -25.94 28.03 -5.94
C ALA A 54 -27.42 27.63 -6.01
N ALA A 55 -27.72 26.37 -6.35
CA ALA A 55 -29.09 25.88 -6.42
C ALA A 55 -29.77 25.85 -5.04
N THR A 56 -29.03 25.53 -3.98
CA THR A 56 -29.56 25.55 -2.61
C THR A 56 -29.81 26.96 -2.13
N GLY A 57 -28.97 27.94 -2.46
CA GLY A 57 -29.21 29.34 -2.11
C GLY A 57 -30.41 29.91 -2.87
N TRP A 58 -30.63 29.50 -4.11
CA TRP A 58 -31.77 29.96 -4.92
C TRP A 58 -33.11 29.35 -4.49
N SER A 59 -33.21 28.02 -4.35
CA SER A 59 -34.53 27.39 -4.10
C SER A 59 -34.68 26.74 -2.73
N GLY A 60 -33.60 26.54 -1.98
CA GLY A 60 -33.61 25.75 -0.75
C GLY A 60 -33.88 24.25 -0.96
N GLY A 61 -34.25 23.82 -2.17
CA GLY A 61 -34.64 22.44 -2.47
C GLY A 61 -33.52 21.38 -2.38
N PRO A 62 -32.33 21.59 -2.99
CA PRO A 62 -31.32 20.54 -3.13
C PRO A 62 -30.35 20.43 -1.93
N VAL A 63 -30.83 20.63 -0.70
CA VAL A 63 -30.01 20.55 0.53
C VAL A 63 -29.31 19.20 0.67
N LEU A 64 -30.00 18.10 0.34
CA LEU A 64 -29.41 16.75 0.39
C LEU A 64 -28.28 16.57 -0.64
N LEU A 65 -28.39 17.22 -1.80
CA LEU A 65 -27.33 17.24 -2.80
C LEU A 65 -26.12 18.02 -2.28
N LEU A 66 -26.34 19.17 -1.62
CA LEU A 66 -25.26 19.96 -1.02
C LEU A 66 -24.50 19.17 0.07
N ILE A 67 -25.21 18.46 0.96
CA ILE A 67 -24.61 17.58 1.97
C ILE A 67 -23.74 16.51 1.32
N CYS A 68 -24.28 15.83 0.30
CA CYS A 68 -23.56 14.78 -0.39
C CYS A 68 -22.38 15.33 -1.21
N ALA A 69 -22.54 16.48 -1.85
CA ALA A 69 -21.49 17.17 -2.59
C ALA A 69 -20.35 17.56 -1.65
N GLY A 70 -20.67 18.13 -0.48
CA GLY A 70 -19.71 18.45 0.58
C GLY A 70 -18.91 17.22 1.01
N TRP A 71 -19.59 16.11 1.32
CA TRP A 71 -18.93 14.83 1.63
C TRP A 71 -17.98 14.40 0.50
N THR A 72 -18.46 14.35 -0.74
CA THR A 72 -17.64 13.88 -1.87
C THR A 72 -16.46 14.79 -2.16
N ALA A 73 -16.62 16.11 -2.05
CA ALA A 73 -15.56 17.10 -2.20
C ALA A 73 -14.48 16.92 -1.12
N GLY A 74 -14.87 16.77 0.14
CA GLY A 74 -13.94 16.48 1.23
C GLY A 74 -13.19 15.16 1.09
N ALA A 75 -13.82 14.14 0.48
CA ALA A 75 -13.20 12.84 0.27
C ALA A 75 -12.27 12.78 -0.96
N ARG A 76 -12.53 13.55 -2.03
CA ARG A 76 -11.81 13.44 -3.31
C ARG A 76 -10.82 14.58 -3.60
N ILE A 77 -11.04 15.79 -3.08
CA ILE A 77 -10.14 16.91 -3.32
C ILE A 77 -8.92 16.79 -2.41
N ARG A 78 -7.76 16.41 -2.99
CA ARG A 78 -6.52 16.17 -2.23
C ARG A 78 -5.77 17.45 -1.86
N ARG A 79 -5.82 18.47 -2.73
CA ARG A 79 -5.11 19.75 -2.52
C ARG A 79 -5.90 20.63 -1.55
N VAL A 80 -5.28 20.98 -0.42
CA VAL A 80 -5.93 21.77 0.64
C VAL A 80 -6.39 23.14 0.13
N TRP A 81 -5.57 23.83 -0.65
CA TRP A 81 -5.92 25.14 -1.20
C TRP A 81 -7.09 25.08 -2.19
N THR A 82 -7.15 24.04 -3.03
CA THR A 82 -8.28 23.82 -3.92
C THR A 82 -9.56 23.52 -3.14
N LEU A 83 -9.46 22.73 -2.06
CA LEU A 83 -10.60 22.45 -1.18
C LEU A 83 -11.11 23.75 -0.55
N VAL A 84 -10.23 24.49 0.14
CA VAL A 84 -10.59 25.75 0.80
C VAL A 84 -11.19 26.74 -0.19
N GLY A 85 -10.55 26.95 -1.35
CA GLY A 85 -11.06 27.85 -2.39
C GLY A 85 -12.44 27.43 -2.92
N THR A 86 -12.69 26.13 -3.09
CA THR A 86 -14.00 25.63 -3.55
C THR A 86 -15.09 25.86 -2.50
N PHE A 87 -14.78 25.65 -1.21
CA PHE A 87 -15.75 25.89 -0.13
C PHE A 87 -16.03 27.38 0.09
N VAL A 88 -15.01 28.24 -0.01
CA VAL A 88 -15.19 29.70 0.08
C VAL A 88 -16.04 30.21 -1.09
N LEU A 89 -15.74 29.78 -2.32
CA LEU A 89 -16.53 30.14 -3.49
C LEU A 89 -17.95 29.58 -3.43
N GLY A 90 -18.11 28.35 -2.92
CA GLY A 90 -19.42 27.74 -2.69
C GLY A 90 -20.26 28.51 -1.68
N TRP A 91 -19.67 28.95 -0.56
CA TRP A 91 -20.35 29.80 0.42
C TRP A 91 -20.74 31.16 -0.17
N LEU A 92 -19.86 31.77 -0.96
CA LEU A 92 -20.14 33.02 -1.65
C LEU A 92 -21.33 32.86 -2.61
N LEU A 93 -21.34 31.80 -3.43
CA LEU A 93 -22.45 31.49 -4.34
C LEU A 93 -23.76 31.23 -3.59
N PHE A 94 -23.72 30.44 -2.52
CA PHE A 94 -24.87 30.17 -1.66
C PHE A 94 -25.47 31.47 -1.08
N THR A 95 -24.60 32.34 -0.57
CA THR A 95 -25.02 33.62 0.03
C THR A 95 -25.53 34.60 -1.03
N VAL A 96 -24.82 34.77 -2.13
CA VAL A 96 -25.20 35.70 -3.21
C VAL A 96 -26.52 35.29 -3.86
N THR A 97 -26.73 34.00 -4.12
CA THR A 97 -27.99 33.50 -4.70
C THR A 97 -29.17 33.63 -3.75
N GLY A 98 -28.97 33.42 -2.44
CA GLY A 98 -30.00 33.68 -1.43
C GLY A 98 -30.35 35.17 -1.33
N VAL A 99 -29.34 36.05 -1.25
CA VAL A 99 -29.56 37.51 -1.20
C VAL A 99 -30.27 38.02 -2.44
N LEU A 100 -29.93 37.52 -3.64
CA LEU A 100 -30.59 37.92 -4.88
C LEU A 100 -32.08 37.57 -4.92
N LYS A 101 -32.49 36.50 -4.23
CA LYS A 101 -33.89 36.07 -4.15
C LYS A 101 -34.67 36.89 -3.13
N ASP A 102 -34.12 37.09 -1.94
CA ASP A 102 -34.81 37.74 -0.81
C ASP A 102 -34.34 39.19 -0.58
N ALA A 103 -33.91 39.87 -1.66
CA ALA A 103 -33.20 41.15 -1.63
C ALA A 103 -33.94 42.31 -0.94
N THR A 104 -35.23 42.16 -0.66
CA THR A 104 -36.11 43.26 -0.24
C THR A 104 -36.66 43.14 1.18
N THR A 105 -36.52 41.98 1.85
CA THR A 105 -37.31 41.72 3.06
C THR A 105 -36.50 41.38 4.32
N THR A 106 -35.27 40.88 4.19
CA THR A 106 -34.44 40.49 5.35
C THR A 106 -33.21 41.38 5.56
N SER A 107 -32.88 41.65 6.83
CA SER A 107 -31.65 42.39 7.16
C SER A 107 -30.38 41.69 6.61
N PRO A 108 -29.46 42.41 5.94
CA PRO A 108 -28.30 41.79 5.28
C PRO A 108 -27.34 41.08 6.26
N LYS A 109 -27.35 41.50 7.53
CA LYS A 109 -26.57 40.87 8.59
C LYS A 109 -27.13 39.50 8.99
N LEU A 110 -28.46 39.34 8.98
CA LEU A 110 -29.13 38.08 9.31
C LEU A 110 -28.94 37.06 8.19
N VAL A 111 -29.06 37.49 6.93
CA VAL A 111 -28.79 36.64 5.77
C VAL A 111 -27.34 36.13 5.79
N LEU A 112 -26.35 36.99 6.06
CA LEU A 112 -24.95 36.59 6.11
C LEU A 112 -24.67 35.59 7.24
N GLY A 113 -25.21 35.83 8.45
CA GLY A 113 -25.03 34.96 9.60
C GLY A 113 -25.66 33.58 9.42
N LEU A 114 -26.93 33.55 8.99
CA LEU A 114 -27.66 32.30 8.75
C LEU A 114 -27.05 31.52 7.57
N SER A 115 -26.62 32.21 6.52
CA SER A 115 -25.98 31.58 5.37
C SER A 115 -24.63 30.94 5.73
N LEU A 116 -23.83 31.61 6.56
CA LEU A 116 -22.57 31.06 7.07
C LEU A 116 -22.81 29.84 7.96
N GLY A 117 -23.70 29.95 8.95
CA GLY A 117 -24.03 28.83 9.83
C GLY A 117 -24.60 27.63 9.08
N GLY A 118 -25.56 27.86 8.19
CA GLY A 118 -26.18 26.84 7.36
C GLY A 118 -25.16 26.14 6.45
N PHE A 119 -24.29 26.90 5.78
CA PHE A 119 -23.27 26.31 4.90
C PHE A 119 -22.21 25.52 5.67
N LEU A 120 -21.81 25.98 6.86
CA LEU A 120 -20.89 25.22 7.71
C LEU A 120 -21.47 23.86 8.10
N VAL A 121 -22.74 23.83 8.53
CA VAL A 121 -23.41 22.58 8.94
C VAL A 121 -23.69 21.68 7.73
N LEU A 122 -24.20 22.23 6.63
CA LEU A 122 -24.69 21.46 5.49
C LEU A 122 -23.59 21.05 4.52
N ALA A 123 -22.50 21.80 4.40
CA ALA A 123 -21.43 21.49 3.43
C ALA A 123 -20.10 21.16 4.11
N VAL A 124 -19.66 21.97 5.08
CA VAL A 124 -18.32 21.84 5.67
C VAL A 124 -18.21 20.65 6.61
N LEU A 125 -19.19 20.42 7.50
CA LEU A 125 -19.17 19.26 8.40
C LEU A 125 -19.16 17.92 7.64
N PRO A 126 -20.03 17.67 6.62
CA PRO A 126 -19.94 16.48 5.78
C PRO A 126 -18.60 16.34 5.07
N ALA A 127 -17.99 17.44 4.65
CA ALA A 127 -16.68 17.44 4.00
C ALA A 127 -15.56 17.01 4.95
N LEU A 128 -15.55 17.53 6.18
CA LEU A 128 -14.60 17.13 7.22
C LEU A 128 -14.76 15.64 7.53
N TYR A 129 -15.99 15.16 7.69
CA TYR A 129 -16.27 13.75 7.90
C TYR A 129 -15.82 12.88 6.72
N GLY A 130 -16.05 13.36 5.50
CA GLY A 130 -15.60 12.74 4.27
C GLY A 130 -14.10 12.56 4.20
N ARG A 131 -13.38 13.62 4.51
CA ARG A 131 -11.92 13.66 4.54
C ARG A 131 -11.38 12.73 5.63
N TYR A 132 -11.94 12.76 6.83
CA TYR A 132 -11.60 11.85 7.91
C TYR A 132 -11.81 10.38 7.52
N ARG A 133 -12.97 10.03 6.95
CA ARG A 133 -13.28 8.68 6.45
C ARG A 133 -12.35 8.25 5.32
N ALA A 134 -11.94 9.15 4.44
CA ALA A 134 -10.99 8.86 3.36
C ALA A 134 -9.57 8.61 3.92
N GLN A 135 -9.10 9.47 4.83
CA GLN A 135 -7.80 9.32 5.50
C GLN A 135 -7.75 8.05 6.36
N ARG A 136 -8.81 7.76 7.12
CA ARG A 136 -8.90 6.54 7.93
C ARG A 136 -8.83 5.27 7.09
N ARG A 137 -9.51 5.24 5.93
CA ARG A 137 -9.42 4.10 5.00
C ARG A 137 -8.01 3.94 4.44
N ALA A 138 -7.41 5.03 3.94
CA ALA A 138 -6.05 4.99 3.43
C ALA A 138 -5.03 4.53 4.48
N LEU A 139 -5.20 4.94 5.74
CA LEU A 139 -4.36 4.48 6.85
C LEU A 139 -4.55 2.99 7.14
N LEU A 140 -5.81 2.51 7.21
CA LEU A 140 -6.09 1.10 7.44
C LEU A 140 -5.57 0.21 6.31
N ASP A 141 -5.67 0.66 5.07
CA ASP A 141 -5.14 -0.07 3.91
C ASP A 141 -3.61 -0.11 3.94
N ALA A 142 -2.95 1.00 4.27
CA ALA A 142 -1.50 1.03 4.48
C ALA A 142 -1.04 0.13 5.64
N LEU A 143 -1.80 0.08 6.73
CA LEU A 143 -1.51 -0.81 7.87
C LEU A 143 -1.66 -2.29 7.50
N ARG A 144 -2.69 -2.63 6.70
CA ARG A 144 -2.88 -4.00 6.19
C ARG A 144 -1.73 -4.41 5.30
N GLU A 145 -1.37 -3.57 4.33
CA GLU A 145 -0.25 -3.84 3.42
C GLU A 145 1.08 -3.98 4.18
N ARG A 146 1.30 -3.15 5.21
CA ARG A 146 2.48 -3.27 6.09
C ARG A 146 2.47 -4.55 6.91
N ASN A 147 1.32 -4.99 7.42
CA ASN A 147 1.21 -6.24 8.16
C ASN A 147 1.49 -7.44 7.26
N ASP A 148 0.92 -7.46 6.05
CA ASP A 148 1.16 -8.51 5.06
C ASP A 148 2.64 -8.60 4.67
N GLN A 149 3.32 -7.45 4.52
CA GLN A 149 4.78 -7.40 4.31
C GLN A 149 5.54 -8.03 5.48
N LEU A 150 5.23 -7.64 6.72
CA LEU A 150 5.88 -8.18 7.92
C LEU A 150 5.67 -9.68 8.09
N LEU A 151 4.50 -10.21 7.75
CA LEU A 151 4.23 -11.64 7.78
C LEU A 151 5.09 -12.40 6.77
N ARG A 152 5.26 -11.87 5.56
CA ARG A 152 6.16 -12.44 4.53
C ARG A 152 7.62 -12.40 4.98
N GLU A 153 8.07 -11.27 5.53
CA GLU A 153 9.43 -11.13 6.06
C GLU A 153 9.71 -12.13 7.19
N ARG A 154 8.80 -12.27 8.15
CA ARG A 154 8.93 -13.27 9.23
C ARG A 154 8.99 -14.69 8.70
N ALA A 155 8.16 -15.04 7.72
CA ALA A 155 8.20 -16.37 7.10
C ALA A 155 9.55 -16.64 6.42
N MET A 156 10.10 -15.65 5.71
CA MET A 156 11.43 -15.75 5.10
C MET A 156 12.54 -15.90 6.14
N VAL A 157 12.53 -15.11 7.22
CA VAL A 157 13.52 -15.20 8.30
C VAL A 157 13.47 -16.56 8.99
N VAL A 158 12.28 -17.07 9.32
CA VAL A 158 12.13 -18.40 9.94
C VAL A 158 12.61 -19.50 9.00
N HIS A 159 12.30 -19.40 7.71
CA HIS A 159 12.75 -20.37 6.72
C HIS A 159 14.29 -20.37 6.60
N GLN A 160 14.91 -19.20 6.50
CA GLN A 160 16.37 -19.08 6.46
C GLN A 160 17.03 -19.56 7.75
N ALA A 161 16.46 -19.27 8.92
CA ALA A 161 16.97 -19.78 10.19
C ALA A 161 16.93 -21.31 10.26
N ARG A 162 15.85 -21.93 9.77
CA ARG A 162 15.75 -23.39 9.66
C ARG A 162 16.78 -23.99 8.71
N LEU A 163 17.04 -23.36 7.56
CA LEU A 163 18.06 -23.82 6.61
C LEU A 163 19.47 -23.70 7.21
N ARG A 164 19.80 -22.57 7.85
CA ARG A 164 21.09 -22.38 8.53
C ARG A 164 21.30 -23.41 9.63
N GLU A 165 20.27 -23.68 10.43
CA GLU A 165 20.36 -24.67 11.51
C GLU A 165 20.54 -26.09 10.96
N ARG A 166 19.84 -26.46 9.89
CA ARG A 166 20.05 -27.75 9.22
C ARG A 166 21.47 -27.88 8.67
N HIS A 167 22.01 -26.81 8.07
CA HIS A 167 23.38 -26.80 7.57
C HIS A 167 24.40 -26.94 8.71
N ARG A 168 24.20 -26.22 9.82
CA ARG A 168 25.03 -26.35 11.03
C ARG A 168 25.04 -27.78 11.56
N ILE A 169 23.86 -28.40 11.70
CA ILE A 169 23.74 -29.79 12.17
C ILE A 169 24.48 -30.73 11.22
N ALA A 170 24.31 -30.58 9.90
CA ALA A 170 24.97 -31.42 8.92
C ALA A 170 26.51 -31.31 9.00
N GLN A 171 27.03 -30.09 9.18
CA GLN A 171 28.46 -29.83 9.34
C GLN A 171 29.00 -30.39 10.66
N ASP A 172 28.32 -30.15 11.79
CA ASP A 172 28.67 -30.70 13.10
C ASP A 172 28.70 -32.25 13.07
N MET A 173 27.74 -32.88 12.38
CA MET A 173 27.71 -34.33 12.18
C MET A 173 28.87 -34.82 11.31
N HIS A 174 29.23 -34.09 10.24
CA HIS A 174 30.36 -34.46 9.38
C HIS A 174 31.69 -34.38 10.15
N ASP A 175 31.91 -33.31 10.90
CA ASP A 175 33.17 -33.07 11.58
C ASP A 175 33.34 -34.02 12.77
N SER A 176 32.31 -34.26 13.57
CA SER A 176 32.40 -35.14 14.76
C SER A 176 32.38 -36.63 14.40
N LEU A 177 31.35 -37.11 13.68
CA LEU A 177 31.20 -38.53 13.36
C LEU A 177 32.15 -38.95 12.24
N GLY A 178 32.36 -38.09 11.23
CA GLY A 178 33.29 -38.37 10.14
C GLY A 178 34.72 -38.53 10.65
N HIS A 179 35.17 -37.66 11.55
CA HIS A 179 36.49 -37.77 12.17
C HIS A 179 36.65 -39.04 13.02
N GLN A 180 35.66 -39.35 13.86
CA GLN A 180 35.69 -40.57 14.70
C GLN A 180 35.74 -41.85 13.86
N LEU A 181 34.91 -41.94 12.81
CA LEU A 181 34.90 -43.10 11.91
C LEU A 181 36.19 -43.21 11.08
N ALA A 182 36.78 -42.08 10.68
CA ALA A 182 38.07 -42.06 10.01
C ALA A 182 39.19 -42.58 10.92
N LEU A 183 39.23 -42.16 12.19
CA LEU A 183 40.16 -42.68 13.20
C LEU A 183 40.00 -44.18 13.43
N ILE A 184 38.76 -44.67 13.57
CA ILE A 184 38.48 -46.11 13.71
C ILE A 184 38.98 -46.88 12.49
N SER A 185 38.77 -46.36 11.28
CA SER A 185 39.26 -46.96 10.04
C SER A 185 40.78 -47.01 9.97
N VAL A 186 41.47 -45.93 10.36
CA VAL A 186 42.94 -45.86 10.40
C VAL A 186 43.51 -46.83 11.45
N HIS A 187 42.98 -46.85 12.68
CA HIS A 187 43.43 -47.75 13.74
C HIS A 187 43.16 -49.22 13.42
N SER A 188 41.99 -49.53 12.84
CA SER A 188 41.67 -50.89 12.38
C SER A 188 42.61 -51.30 11.24
N GLY A 189 42.89 -50.39 10.30
CA GLY A 189 43.87 -50.64 9.23
C GLY A 189 45.28 -50.89 9.75
N ALA A 190 45.71 -50.20 10.81
CA ALA A 190 47.01 -50.43 11.45
C ALA A 190 47.08 -51.81 12.15
N LEU A 191 46.02 -52.20 12.85
CA LEU A 191 45.89 -53.53 13.49
C LEU A 191 45.90 -54.66 12.44
N GLU A 192 45.29 -54.45 11.28
CA GLU A 192 45.22 -55.44 10.19
C GLU A 192 46.62 -55.87 9.68
N VAL A 193 47.61 -54.97 9.73
CA VAL A 193 49.00 -55.21 9.31
C VAL A 193 49.89 -55.77 10.43
N ASP A 194 49.38 -55.86 11.67
CA ASP A 194 50.13 -56.34 12.83
C ASP A 194 50.36 -57.86 12.73
N ARG A 195 51.63 -58.28 12.68
CA ARG A 195 52.02 -59.69 12.52
C ARG A 195 51.78 -60.54 13.77
N THR A 196 51.46 -59.92 14.91
CA THR A 196 51.22 -60.62 16.19
C THR A 196 49.79 -61.17 16.33
N LEU A 197 48.84 -60.70 15.52
CA LEU A 197 47.46 -61.18 15.53
C LEU A 197 47.31 -62.56 14.85
N THR A 198 46.43 -63.39 15.40
CA THR A 198 45.98 -64.64 14.75
C THR A 198 45.09 -64.35 13.54
N ASP A 199 44.99 -65.29 12.59
CA ASP A 199 44.19 -65.12 11.37
C ASP A 199 42.72 -64.76 11.66
N ARG A 200 42.11 -65.38 12.67
CA ARG A 200 40.75 -65.04 13.12
C ARG A 200 40.62 -63.62 13.69
N GLN A 201 41.62 -63.13 14.42
CA GLN A 201 41.61 -61.76 14.94
C GLN A 201 41.78 -60.73 13.83
N ARG A 202 42.63 -61.03 12.84
CA ARG A 202 42.85 -60.20 11.66
C ARG A 202 41.58 -60.08 10.82
N GLU A 203 40.85 -61.19 10.62
CA GLU A 203 39.56 -61.21 9.93
C GLU A 203 38.50 -60.34 10.66
N ALA A 204 38.41 -60.43 11.99
CA ALA A 204 37.50 -59.60 12.79
C ALA A 204 37.83 -58.10 12.70
N VAL A 205 39.12 -57.72 12.68
CA VAL A 205 39.56 -56.32 12.47
C VAL A 205 39.21 -55.83 11.06
N GLY A 206 39.35 -56.69 10.05
CA GLY A 206 38.95 -56.41 8.67
C GLY A 206 37.45 -56.10 8.55
N VAL A 207 36.60 -56.88 9.24
CA VAL A 207 35.16 -56.60 9.34
C VAL A 207 34.88 -55.26 10.01
N LEU A 208 35.59 -54.93 11.11
CA LEU A 208 35.44 -53.65 11.81
C LEU A 208 35.79 -52.45 10.91
N ARG A 209 36.89 -52.57 10.15
CA ARG A 209 37.31 -51.57 9.17
C ARG A 209 36.28 -51.38 8.06
N GLN A 210 35.77 -52.48 7.49
CA GLN A 210 34.75 -52.42 6.45
C GLN A 210 33.47 -51.76 6.96
N ALA A 211 33.04 -52.08 8.19
CA ALA A 211 31.90 -51.44 8.83
C ALA A 211 32.11 -49.92 9.02
N ALA A 212 33.31 -49.50 9.46
CA ALA A 212 33.63 -48.07 9.62
C ALA A 212 33.65 -47.31 8.27
N VAL A 213 34.19 -47.93 7.21
CA VAL A 213 34.19 -47.35 5.86
C VAL A 213 32.79 -47.28 5.27
N ALA A 214 31.96 -48.31 5.47
CA ALA A 214 30.57 -48.32 5.04
C ALA A 214 29.75 -47.23 5.76
N ALA A 215 29.90 -47.11 7.08
CA ALA A 215 29.25 -46.07 7.87
C ALA A 215 29.66 -44.65 7.44
N MET A 216 30.92 -44.42 7.08
CA MET A 216 31.34 -43.13 6.50
C MET A 216 30.67 -42.83 5.16
N ARG A 217 30.45 -43.86 4.33
CA ARG A 217 29.79 -43.71 3.03
C ARG A 217 28.31 -43.37 3.22
N GLU A 218 27.61 -44.09 4.10
CA GLU A 218 26.22 -43.80 4.45
C GLU A 218 26.05 -42.40 5.06
N LEU A 219 26.96 -41.98 5.96
CA LEU A 219 26.93 -40.64 6.54
C LEU A 219 27.10 -39.55 5.45
N ARG A 220 28.02 -39.74 4.49
CA ARG A 220 28.18 -38.80 3.37
C ARG A 220 26.97 -38.77 2.45
N GLU A 221 26.29 -39.89 2.28
CA GLU A 221 25.07 -39.96 1.48
C GLU A 221 23.91 -39.23 2.16
N VAL A 222 23.71 -39.45 3.46
CA VAL A 222 22.68 -38.76 4.26
C VAL A 222 22.94 -37.26 4.36
N VAL A 223 24.19 -36.85 4.60
CA VAL A 223 24.58 -35.43 4.63
C VAL A 223 24.51 -34.81 3.22
N GLY A 224 24.86 -35.57 2.18
CA GLY A 224 24.72 -35.16 0.78
C GLY A 224 23.28 -34.82 0.41
N VAL A 225 22.32 -35.69 0.79
CA VAL A 225 20.89 -35.44 0.59
C VAL A 225 20.40 -34.19 1.35
N LEU A 226 20.92 -33.94 2.56
CA LEU A 226 20.61 -32.71 3.31
C LEU A 226 21.22 -31.44 2.68
N HIS A 227 22.32 -31.58 1.95
CA HIS A 227 22.98 -30.49 1.22
C HIS A 227 22.24 -30.16 -0.10
N ASP A 228 21.73 -31.17 -0.80
CA ASP A 228 20.95 -31.02 -2.03
C ASP A 228 19.55 -30.41 -1.80
N GLU A 229 18.97 -30.59 -0.60
CA GLU A 229 17.67 -30.00 -0.28
C GLU A 229 17.78 -28.52 0.16
N SER A 230 18.95 -28.10 0.67
CA SER A 230 19.25 -26.68 0.98
C SER A 230 19.87 -25.93 -0.20
N THR A 231 20.40 -26.65 -1.18
CA THR A 231 20.97 -26.12 -2.42
C THR A 231 20.44 -26.98 -3.54
N ALA A 232 19.41 -26.54 -4.25
CA ALA A 232 18.89 -27.27 -5.40
C ALA A 232 19.97 -27.41 -6.50
N LEU A 233 20.78 -28.48 -6.40
CA LEU A 233 21.70 -28.97 -7.42
C LEU A 233 21.93 -30.46 -7.13
N PRO A 234 21.80 -31.37 -8.11
CA PRO A 234 21.95 -32.80 -7.84
C PRO A 234 23.43 -33.24 -7.83
N PRO A 235 23.81 -34.28 -7.07
CA PRO A 235 25.12 -34.90 -7.13
C PRO A 235 25.05 -36.08 -8.10
N THR A 236 26.01 -36.18 -9.02
CA THR A 236 26.21 -37.40 -9.81
C THR A 236 27.16 -38.37 -9.09
N PRO A 237 26.93 -39.70 -9.18
CA PRO A 237 27.73 -40.71 -8.51
C PRO A 237 28.99 -41.05 -9.32
N GLY A 238 30.14 -41.13 -8.63
CA GLY A 238 31.37 -41.67 -9.20
C GLY A 238 32.65 -40.91 -8.86
N ALA A 239 32.88 -40.52 -7.61
CA ALA A 239 34.18 -40.02 -7.18
C ALA A 239 35.02 -41.16 -6.61
N VAL A 240 35.93 -41.69 -7.43
CA VAL A 240 37.09 -42.45 -6.96
C VAL A 240 37.99 -41.46 -6.21
N ALA A 241 38.38 -41.84 -5.00
CA ALA A 241 39.26 -41.07 -4.14
C ALA A 241 40.64 -40.82 -4.77
N GLY A 242 41.20 -39.62 -4.58
CA GLY A 242 42.62 -39.37 -4.83
C GLY A 242 43.05 -37.90 -4.89
N GLY A 243 43.34 -37.29 -3.74
CA GLY A 243 44.21 -36.11 -3.61
C GLY A 243 43.62 -34.74 -3.98
N PRO A 244 44.31 -33.63 -3.60
CA PRO A 244 43.85 -32.27 -3.86
C PRO A 244 43.86 -32.01 -5.38
N ALA A 245 42.72 -32.23 -6.03
CA ALA A 245 42.60 -32.08 -7.48
C ALA A 245 42.72 -30.61 -7.86
N ARG A 246 43.69 -30.32 -8.73
CA ARG A 246 43.82 -29.09 -9.51
C ARG A 246 42.51 -28.86 -10.28
N GLY A 247 41.58 -28.10 -9.71
CA GLY A 247 40.21 -27.89 -10.20
C GLY A 247 40.11 -26.82 -11.31
N GLY A 248 40.84 -27.02 -12.40
CA GLY A 248 40.95 -26.08 -13.52
C GLY A 248 40.68 -26.70 -14.89
N ALA A 249 40.85 -25.93 -15.97
CA ALA A 249 40.85 -26.39 -17.35
C ALA A 249 41.91 -27.48 -17.61
N ASP A 250 42.98 -27.51 -16.82
CA ASP A 250 43.94 -28.62 -16.77
C ASP A 250 43.33 -29.95 -16.32
N GLY A 251 42.26 -29.91 -15.52
CA GLY A 251 41.51 -31.08 -15.06
C GLY A 251 40.50 -31.61 -16.09
N ILE A 252 40.22 -30.88 -17.17
CA ILE A 252 39.26 -31.30 -18.22
C ILE A 252 39.73 -32.59 -18.90
N GLU A 253 41.03 -32.75 -19.08
CA GLU A 253 41.61 -33.97 -19.63
C GLU A 253 41.29 -35.19 -18.75
N GLY A 254 41.38 -35.03 -17.42
CA GLY A 254 40.98 -36.06 -16.47
C GLY A 254 39.48 -36.38 -16.51
N LEU A 255 38.61 -35.40 -16.79
CA LEU A 255 37.17 -35.63 -16.97
C LEU A 255 36.87 -36.44 -18.23
N VAL A 256 37.56 -36.14 -19.33
CA VAL A 256 37.44 -36.88 -20.60
C VAL A 256 37.94 -38.31 -20.42
N GLU A 257 39.10 -38.51 -19.80
CA GLU A 257 39.63 -39.85 -19.53
C GLU A 257 38.72 -40.66 -18.61
N SER A 258 38.15 -40.03 -17.57
CA SER A 258 37.18 -40.70 -16.70
C SER A 258 35.92 -41.13 -17.45
N SER A 259 35.46 -40.30 -18.41
CA SER A 259 34.31 -40.62 -19.25
C SER A 259 34.61 -41.76 -20.25
N ARG A 260 35.82 -41.78 -20.82
CA ARG A 260 36.31 -42.89 -21.66
C ARG A 260 36.41 -44.19 -20.87
N ALA A 261 36.96 -44.15 -19.66
CA ALA A 261 37.04 -45.30 -18.77
C ALA A 261 35.65 -45.84 -18.36
N ALA A 262 34.63 -44.98 -18.33
CA ALA A 262 33.24 -45.36 -18.12
C ALA A 262 32.54 -45.92 -19.38
N GLY A 263 33.25 -46.03 -20.51
CA GLY A 263 32.77 -46.64 -21.75
C GLY A 263 32.15 -45.68 -22.77
N ALA A 264 32.27 -44.36 -22.58
CA ALA A 264 31.79 -43.38 -23.56
C ALA A 264 32.86 -43.07 -24.64
N GLU A 265 32.42 -42.95 -25.89
CA GLU A 265 33.28 -42.47 -26.98
C GLU A 265 33.38 -40.95 -26.91
N VAL A 266 34.47 -40.42 -26.34
CA VAL A 266 34.69 -38.98 -26.17
C VAL A 266 35.91 -38.52 -26.96
N VAL A 267 35.76 -37.51 -27.82
CA VAL A 267 36.85 -36.87 -28.58
C VAL A 267 37.11 -35.47 -28.01
N LEU A 268 38.34 -35.21 -27.56
CA LEU A 268 38.77 -33.89 -27.09
C LEU A 268 39.61 -33.20 -28.18
N SER A 269 39.21 -32.00 -28.61
CA SER A 269 39.99 -31.13 -29.49
C SER A 269 40.37 -29.83 -28.77
N ARG A 270 41.57 -29.32 -29.10
CA ARG A 270 42.07 -28.02 -28.64
C ARG A 270 42.48 -27.21 -29.86
N GLU A 271 41.96 -25.99 -29.96
CA GLU A 271 42.22 -25.08 -31.07
C GLU A 271 42.73 -23.74 -30.53
N GLY A 272 43.66 -23.10 -31.25
CA GLY A 272 44.30 -21.86 -30.81
C GLY A 272 45.48 -22.07 -29.85
N GLU A 273 46.18 -20.97 -29.52
CA GLU A 273 47.31 -20.99 -28.58
C GLU A 273 46.80 -20.91 -27.14
N ARG A 274 47.22 -21.87 -26.30
CA ARG A 274 46.79 -21.94 -24.91
C ARG A 274 47.22 -20.68 -24.14
N ARG A 275 46.26 -20.06 -23.45
CA ARG A 275 46.50 -18.87 -22.61
C ARG A 275 46.29 -19.18 -21.12
N PRO A 276 46.97 -18.48 -20.21
CA PRO A 276 46.70 -18.58 -18.78
C PRO A 276 45.27 -18.07 -18.48
N LEU A 277 44.52 -18.82 -17.68
CA LEU A 277 43.14 -18.51 -17.30
C LEU A 277 43.10 -17.99 -15.86
N PRO A 278 42.27 -16.97 -15.54
CA PRO A 278 41.95 -16.64 -14.16
C PRO A 278 41.31 -17.85 -13.45
N ALA A 279 41.62 -18.05 -12.17
CA ALA A 279 41.15 -19.21 -11.41
C ALA A 279 39.62 -19.40 -11.45
N ALA A 280 38.85 -18.31 -11.46
CA ALA A 280 37.39 -18.36 -11.56
C ALA A 280 36.91 -18.86 -12.94
N VAL A 281 37.54 -18.41 -14.02
CA VAL A 281 37.26 -18.85 -15.40
C VAL A 281 37.68 -20.30 -15.61
N ASP A 282 38.85 -20.66 -15.07
CA ASP A 282 39.43 -21.99 -15.10
C ASP A 282 38.51 -23.02 -14.43
N HIS A 283 37.99 -22.69 -13.25
CA HIS A 283 37.03 -23.52 -12.52
C HIS A 283 35.65 -23.54 -13.19
N ALA A 284 35.18 -22.41 -13.74
CA ALA A 284 33.92 -22.36 -14.50
C ALA A 284 33.98 -23.27 -15.73
N ALA A 285 35.08 -23.25 -16.50
CA ALA A 285 35.29 -24.12 -17.65
C ALA A 285 35.24 -25.60 -17.26
N TYR A 286 35.95 -25.99 -16.19
CA TYR A 286 35.94 -27.35 -15.68
C TYR A 286 34.53 -27.82 -15.31
N ARG A 287 33.78 -27.01 -14.56
CA ARG A 287 32.41 -27.32 -14.13
C ARG A 287 31.43 -27.39 -15.31
N ILE A 288 31.61 -26.54 -16.32
CA ILE A 288 30.80 -26.57 -17.54
C ILE A 288 31.00 -27.89 -18.28
N VAL A 289 32.24 -28.32 -18.49
CA VAL A 289 32.54 -29.60 -19.16
C VAL A 289 32.04 -30.78 -18.32
N GLN A 290 32.24 -30.76 -17.01
CA GLN A 290 31.77 -31.82 -16.11
C GLN A 290 30.25 -32.03 -16.21
N GLU A 291 29.48 -30.96 -16.10
CA GLU A 291 28.03 -30.99 -16.18
C GLU A 291 27.56 -31.38 -17.59
N ALA A 292 28.23 -30.88 -18.63
CA ALA A 292 27.92 -31.23 -20.02
C ALA A 292 28.14 -32.73 -20.31
N LEU A 293 29.26 -33.29 -19.86
CA LEU A 293 29.55 -34.73 -19.97
C LEU A 293 28.52 -35.53 -19.19
N THR A 294 28.20 -35.13 -17.97
CA THR A 294 27.16 -35.77 -17.14
C THR A 294 25.81 -35.81 -17.86
N ASN A 295 25.40 -34.67 -18.45
CA ASN A 295 24.15 -34.58 -19.21
C ASN A 295 24.18 -35.45 -20.47
N ALA A 296 25.30 -35.53 -21.18
CA ALA A 296 25.46 -36.42 -22.33
C ALA A 296 25.31 -37.89 -21.93
N HIS A 297 25.94 -38.35 -20.84
CA HIS A 297 25.77 -39.72 -20.34
C HIS A 297 24.32 -40.03 -19.95
N LYS A 298 23.62 -39.07 -19.34
CA LYS A 298 22.24 -39.24 -18.89
C LYS A 298 21.22 -39.24 -20.04
N HIS A 299 21.43 -38.38 -21.03
CA HIS A 299 20.42 -38.08 -22.05
C HIS A 299 20.72 -38.70 -23.42
N ALA A 300 21.96 -39.11 -23.69
CA ALA A 300 22.37 -39.75 -24.94
C ALA A 300 23.37 -40.91 -24.68
N PRO A 301 22.96 -41.95 -23.92
CA PRO A 301 23.85 -43.05 -23.58
C PRO A 301 24.35 -43.77 -24.83
N GLY A 302 25.67 -43.90 -24.98
CA GLY A 302 26.31 -44.57 -26.12
C GLY A 302 26.43 -43.73 -27.40
N ALA A 303 26.02 -42.46 -27.38
CA ALA A 303 26.32 -41.54 -28.48
C ALA A 303 27.76 -41.00 -28.36
N PRO A 304 28.48 -40.81 -29.48
CA PRO A 304 29.79 -40.15 -29.45
C PRO A 304 29.67 -38.70 -28.99
N ILE A 305 30.61 -38.27 -28.14
CA ILE A 305 30.66 -36.96 -27.52
C ILE A 305 31.91 -36.22 -28.02
N GLY A 306 31.73 -35.01 -28.55
CA GLY A 306 32.82 -34.08 -28.86
C GLY A 306 32.98 -33.05 -27.75
N VAL A 307 34.21 -32.81 -27.30
CA VAL A 307 34.59 -31.71 -26.41
C VAL A 307 35.64 -30.87 -27.12
N ALA A 308 35.37 -29.59 -27.36
CA ALA A 308 36.29 -28.66 -28.00
C ALA A 308 36.61 -27.49 -27.07
N LEU A 309 37.90 -27.19 -26.93
CA LEU A 309 38.41 -26.00 -26.23
C LEU A 309 39.11 -25.10 -27.24
N ARG A 310 38.49 -23.96 -27.58
CA ARG A 310 39.08 -22.98 -28.52
C ARG A 310 39.56 -21.76 -27.75
N TYR A 311 40.85 -21.47 -27.83
CA TYR A 311 41.47 -20.29 -27.25
C TYR A 311 41.41 -19.15 -28.27
N GLU A 312 40.30 -18.42 -28.27
CA GLU A 312 40.13 -17.23 -29.11
C GLU A 312 40.93 -16.04 -28.54
N PRO A 313 41.09 -14.93 -29.29
CA PRO A 313 41.84 -13.77 -28.81
C PRO A 313 41.34 -13.16 -27.49
N ASP A 314 40.02 -13.17 -27.26
CA ASP A 314 39.40 -12.44 -26.12
C ASP A 314 38.69 -13.37 -25.11
N ALA A 315 38.53 -14.66 -25.43
CA ALA A 315 37.80 -15.61 -24.60
C ALA A 315 38.23 -17.07 -24.83
N LEU A 316 37.98 -17.92 -23.83
CA LEU A 316 37.94 -19.36 -23.99
C LEU A 316 36.54 -19.79 -24.42
N VAL A 317 36.44 -20.47 -25.56
CA VAL A 317 35.21 -21.10 -26.03
C VAL A 317 35.25 -22.59 -25.70
N VAL A 318 34.31 -23.02 -24.85
CA VAL A 318 34.13 -24.44 -24.48
C VAL A 318 32.89 -24.95 -25.20
N GLU A 319 33.04 -25.99 -25.99
CA GLU A 319 31.93 -26.61 -26.71
C GLU A 319 31.86 -28.09 -26.43
N VAL A 320 30.66 -28.59 -26.09
CA VAL A 320 30.37 -30.01 -25.91
C VAL A 320 29.19 -30.39 -26.78
N THR A 321 29.38 -31.39 -27.62
CA THR A 321 28.37 -31.92 -28.55
C THR A 321 28.18 -33.40 -28.35
N ASN A 322 26.95 -33.89 -28.51
CA ASN A 322 26.69 -35.32 -28.63
C ASN A 322 25.76 -35.59 -29.81
N ALA A 323 26.02 -36.68 -30.54
CA ALA A 323 25.18 -37.12 -31.64
C ALA A 323 23.87 -37.74 -31.14
N ARG A 324 22.96 -38.06 -32.06
CA ARG A 324 21.76 -38.86 -31.77
C ARG A 324 22.17 -40.25 -31.26
N THR A 325 21.48 -40.76 -30.26
CA THR A 325 21.66 -42.12 -29.76
C THR A 325 21.51 -43.14 -30.90
N PRO A 326 22.47 -44.07 -31.11
CA PRO A 326 22.26 -45.20 -32.01
C PRO A 326 21.04 -45.97 -31.52
N GLU A 327 20.11 -46.29 -32.42
CA GLU A 327 18.91 -47.05 -32.07
C GLU A 327 19.34 -48.47 -31.64
N LEU A 328 19.48 -48.69 -30.33
CA LEU A 328 19.62 -50.03 -29.76
C LEU A 328 18.30 -50.76 -30.02
N VAL A 329 18.32 -51.61 -31.05
CA VAL A 329 17.23 -52.54 -31.38
C VAL A 329 16.93 -53.37 -30.12
N GLY A 330 15.82 -53.07 -29.45
CA GLY A 330 15.29 -53.95 -28.40
C GLY A 330 14.68 -53.34 -27.14
N VAL A 331 14.58 -52.01 -26.96
CA VAL A 331 13.79 -51.44 -25.85
C VAL A 331 12.73 -50.49 -26.41
N ARG A 332 11.47 -50.89 -26.24
CA ARG A 332 10.27 -50.21 -26.70
C ARG A 332 10.27 -48.73 -26.32
N ALA A 333 10.09 -47.90 -27.35
CA ALA A 333 9.69 -46.51 -27.24
C ALA A 333 8.42 -46.39 -26.40
N GLY A 334 8.54 -45.70 -25.27
CA GLY A 334 7.45 -45.47 -24.34
C GLY A 334 7.85 -44.48 -23.26
N ALA A 335 8.05 -43.21 -23.63
CA ALA A 335 8.00 -42.10 -22.67
C ALA A 335 7.67 -40.81 -23.42
N GLY A 336 6.54 -40.19 -23.06
CA GLY A 336 6.18 -38.83 -23.47
C GLY A 336 7.20 -37.79 -22.97
N PRO A 337 6.93 -36.48 -23.18
CA PRO A 337 7.89 -35.42 -22.88
C PRO A 337 8.22 -35.43 -21.39
N ALA A 338 9.36 -36.01 -21.04
CA ALA A 338 9.92 -35.97 -19.70
C ALA A 338 10.37 -34.52 -19.45
N VAL A 339 9.44 -33.73 -18.90
CA VAL A 339 9.72 -32.48 -18.22
C VAL A 339 10.51 -32.83 -16.96
N SER A 340 11.81 -33.06 -17.12
CA SER A 340 12.76 -33.13 -16.01
C SER A 340 13.91 -32.15 -16.28
N GLY A 341 13.86 -31.01 -15.59
CA GLY A 341 15.07 -30.36 -15.10
C GLY A 341 15.79 -29.38 -16.03
N GLY A 342 15.15 -28.27 -16.40
CA GLY A 342 15.87 -27.07 -16.88
C GLY A 342 16.82 -26.43 -15.85
N GLN A 343 16.96 -27.01 -14.64
CA GLN A 343 17.79 -26.50 -13.56
C GLN A 343 19.31 -26.67 -13.82
N GLY A 344 19.75 -27.76 -14.45
CA GLY A 344 21.17 -27.96 -14.80
C GLY A 344 21.68 -26.92 -15.79
N LEU A 345 20.92 -26.65 -16.85
CA LEU A 345 21.22 -25.62 -17.84
C LEU A 345 21.11 -24.20 -17.27
N THR A 346 20.22 -23.94 -16.31
CA THR A 346 20.14 -22.66 -15.59
C THR A 346 21.39 -22.45 -14.73
N GLY A 347 21.83 -23.47 -13.98
CA GLY A 347 23.05 -23.39 -13.17
C GLY A 347 24.31 -23.18 -14.02
N LEU A 348 24.38 -23.76 -15.22
CA LEU A 348 25.46 -23.51 -16.18
C LEU A 348 25.49 -22.06 -16.68
N ARG A 349 24.32 -21.48 -17.00
CA ARG A 349 24.22 -20.07 -17.41
C ARG A 349 24.61 -19.11 -16.30
N GLU A 350 24.18 -19.39 -15.08
CA GLU A 350 24.52 -18.57 -13.90
C GLU A 350 26.02 -18.60 -13.61
N ARG A 351 26.64 -19.79 -13.61
CA ARG A 351 28.09 -19.95 -13.44
C ARG A 351 28.91 -19.22 -14.49
N ALA A 352 28.51 -19.28 -15.76
CA ALA A 352 29.19 -18.51 -16.80
C ALA A 352 29.00 -17.00 -16.60
N ARG A 353 27.79 -16.56 -16.23
CA ARG A 353 27.51 -15.14 -15.96
C ARG A 353 28.35 -14.58 -14.81
N LEU A 354 28.61 -15.37 -13.76
CA LEU A 354 29.43 -14.95 -12.61
C LEU A 354 30.88 -14.63 -13.01
N VAL A 355 31.37 -15.17 -14.12
CA VAL A 355 32.70 -14.87 -14.67
C VAL A 355 32.64 -13.94 -15.90
N GLY A 356 31.50 -13.29 -16.13
CA GLY A 356 31.28 -12.42 -17.30
C GLY A 356 31.09 -13.16 -18.62
N GLY A 357 30.95 -14.48 -18.60
CA GLY A 357 30.72 -15.34 -19.76
C GLY A 357 29.24 -15.62 -20.04
N MET A 358 29.00 -16.40 -21.08
CA MET A 358 27.66 -16.81 -21.51
C MET A 358 27.63 -18.27 -21.97
N VAL A 359 26.47 -18.92 -21.82
CA VAL A 359 26.25 -20.30 -22.26
C VAL A 359 25.01 -20.38 -23.15
N HIS A 360 25.17 -21.03 -24.29
CA HIS A 360 24.09 -21.41 -25.19
C HIS A 360 23.98 -22.94 -25.21
N ALA A 361 22.76 -23.47 -25.14
CA ALA A 361 22.50 -24.90 -25.18
C ALA A 361 21.22 -25.17 -25.97
N GLY A 362 21.27 -26.12 -26.91
CA GLY A 362 20.13 -26.44 -27.77
C GLY A 362 20.36 -27.66 -28.68
N PRO A 363 19.30 -28.15 -29.33
CA PRO A 363 19.41 -29.25 -30.30
C PRO A 363 20.19 -28.83 -31.55
N THR A 364 20.92 -29.75 -32.15
CA THR A 364 21.59 -29.54 -33.45
C THR A 364 20.70 -29.97 -34.61
N PRO A 365 20.93 -29.48 -35.84
CA PRO A 365 20.20 -29.90 -37.05
C PRO A 365 20.21 -31.43 -37.27
N ASP A 366 21.29 -32.08 -36.84
CA ASP A 366 21.49 -33.54 -36.94
C ASP A 366 20.83 -34.33 -35.78
N GLN A 367 19.87 -33.72 -35.08
CA GLN A 367 19.16 -34.30 -33.92
C GLN A 367 20.07 -34.66 -32.73
N GLY A 368 21.26 -34.06 -32.65
CA GLY A 368 22.14 -34.09 -31.48
C GLY A 368 21.84 -32.94 -30.52
N PHE A 369 22.72 -32.74 -29.55
CA PHE A 369 22.65 -31.62 -28.63
C PHE A 369 24.01 -30.91 -28.55
N ARG A 370 23.99 -29.58 -28.48
CA ARG A 370 25.18 -28.73 -28.40
C ARG A 370 25.07 -27.79 -27.22
N LEU A 371 26.13 -27.74 -26.43
CA LEU A 371 26.37 -26.76 -25.38
C LEU A 371 27.64 -25.99 -25.73
N ALA A 372 27.55 -24.67 -25.83
CA ALA A 372 28.67 -23.78 -26.10
C ALA A 372 28.74 -22.68 -25.03
N ALA A 373 29.90 -22.52 -24.41
CA ALA A 373 30.18 -21.48 -23.43
C ALA A 373 31.30 -20.56 -23.95
N VAL A 374 31.13 -19.25 -23.77
CA VAL A 374 32.16 -18.24 -24.05
C VAL A 374 32.55 -17.62 -22.72
N LEU A 375 33.81 -17.76 -22.33
CA LEU A 375 34.34 -17.31 -21.03
C LEU A 375 35.48 -16.30 -21.27
N PRO A 376 35.30 -15.01 -20.95
CA PRO A 376 36.32 -14.00 -21.20
C PRO A 376 37.57 -14.24 -20.33
N TYR A 377 38.75 -13.85 -20.83
CA TYR A 377 39.98 -13.95 -20.03
C TYR A 377 40.06 -12.92 -18.91
N GLU A 378 39.31 -11.82 -19.02
CA GLU A 378 39.17 -10.80 -17.98
C GLU A 378 37.75 -10.92 -17.39
N ALA A 379 37.66 -11.21 -16.08
CA ALA A 379 36.38 -11.13 -15.38
C ALA A 379 35.92 -9.67 -15.41
N ALA A 380 34.76 -9.39 -16.00
CA ALA A 380 34.29 -8.02 -16.18
C ALA A 380 34.24 -7.26 -14.84
N GLU A 381 35.13 -6.27 -14.66
CA GLU A 381 35.07 -5.27 -13.57
C GLU A 381 33.86 -4.31 -13.68
N GLY A 382 32.89 -4.60 -14.57
CA GLY A 382 31.71 -3.77 -14.85
C GLY A 382 30.39 -4.21 -14.19
N ALA A 383 30.39 -5.18 -13.26
CA ALA A 383 29.19 -5.57 -12.50
C ALA A 383 29.23 -5.08 -11.03
N GLY A 384 30.04 -4.05 -10.76
CA GLY A 384 30.30 -3.49 -9.43
C GLY A 384 29.29 -2.47 -8.88
N GLU A 385 28.17 -2.20 -9.57
CA GLU A 385 27.16 -1.24 -9.07
C GLU A 385 25.86 -1.91 -8.56
N GLY A 386 25.84 -3.24 -8.49
CA GLY A 386 24.73 -4.02 -7.90
C GLY A 386 25.12 -4.97 -6.76
N ALA A 387 26.42 -5.15 -6.48
CA ALA A 387 26.91 -6.19 -5.56
C ALA A 387 27.75 -5.67 -4.37
N ALA A 388 27.96 -4.35 -4.26
CA ALA A 388 28.64 -3.73 -3.10
C ALA A 388 27.77 -3.61 -1.84
N ALA A 389 26.69 -4.42 -1.73
CA ALA A 389 25.83 -4.49 -0.54
C ALA A 389 25.87 -5.86 0.16
N ALA A 390 26.72 -6.81 -0.27
CA ALA A 390 26.71 -8.18 0.25
C ALA A 390 28.07 -8.76 0.67
N ALA A 391 29.15 -7.96 0.69
CA ALA A 391 30.44 -8.38 1.22
C ALA A 391 30.93 -7.41 2.30
N GLY A 392 30.34 -7.56 3.48
CA GLY A 392 30.64 -6.80 4.69
C GLY A 392 29.91 -7.42 5.88
N ALA A 393 30.02 -8.74 6.02
CA ALA A 393 29.42 -9.49 7.10
C ALA A 393 30.38 -10.59 7.54
N ASP A 394 31.53 -10.16 8.08
CA ASP A 394 32.40 -10.95 8.95
C ASP A 394 33.17 -9.97 9.84
N ASP A 395 32.45 -9.22 10.68
CA ASP A 395 32.98 -8.68 11.94
C ASP A 395 31.82 -8.25 12.85
N TRP A 396 31.29 -9.19 13.63
CA TRP A 396 30.48 -8.87 14.81
C TRP A 396 30.87 -9.82 15.93
N ALA A 397 32.08 -9.59 16.44
CA ALA A 397 32.43 -9.95 17.80
C ALA A 397 31.50 -9.22 18.78
N PHE A 398 31.12 -9.97 19.79
CA PHE A 398 30.21 -9.64 20.87
C PHE A 398 30.75 -8.46 21.71
N GLU A 399 30.19 -7.26 21.57
CA GLU A 399 30.47 -6.15 22.48
C GLU A 399 29.17 -5.43 22.88
N GLY A 400 28.77 -5.65 24.14
CA GLY A 400 27.97 -4.71 24.94
C GLY A 400 26.52 -4.47 24.51
N LEU A 401 25.59 -5.19 25.15
CA LEU A 401 24.28 -4.63 25.45
C LEU A 401 24.47 -3.28 26.17
N SER A 402 24.22 -2.18 25.46
CA SER A 402 24.03 -0.87 26.08
C SER A 402 22.58 -0.75 26.53
N PRO A 403 22.30 -0.33 27.78
CA PRO A 403 20.95 -0.13 28.25
C PRO A 403 20.33 1.00 27.42
N SER A 404 19.08 0.79 27.05
CA SER A 404 18.18 1.78 26.46
C SER A 404 18.15 3.04 27.32
N GLY A 405 19.04 3.98 26.99
CA GLY A 405 19.02 5.35 27.48
C GLY A 405 17.96 6.12 26.73
N GLU A 406 16.99 6.61 27.50
CA GLU A 406 16.08 7.68 27.13
C GLU A 406 16.86 8.83 26.48
N GLY A 407 16.55 9.09 25.21
CA GLY A 407 17.12 10.19 24.43
C GLY A 407 16.00 10.96 23.77
N GLU A 408 15.45 11.93 24.50
CA GLU A 408 14.60 12.99 23.98
C GLU A 408 15.27 13.68 22.79
N GLY A 409 14.75 13.43 21.60
CA GLY A 409 15.19 14.07 20.36
C GLY A 409 14.01 14.19 19.42
N GLY A 410 13.07 15.07 19.78
CA GLY A 410 11.78 15.24 19.12
C GLY A 410 11.86 15.64 17.64
N ARG A 411 12.09 14.67 16.75
CA ARG A 411 11.68 14.79 15.34
C ARG A 411 10.16 14.66 15.30
N ARG A 412 9.46 15.78 15.55
CA ARG A 412 8.01 15.89 15.32
C ARG A 412 7.76 15.52 13.87
N SER A 413 7.17 14.35 13.65
CA SER A 413 6.78 13.90 12.32
C SER A 413 5.86 14.97 11.70
N PRO A 414 6.08 15.41 10.45
CA PRO A 414 5.20 16.37 9.79
C PRO A 414 3.75 15.87 9.70
N ALA A 415 3.54 14.56 9.88
CA ALA A 415 2.23 13.94 10.03
C ALA A 415 1.49 14.37 11.32
N LEU A 416 2.17 14.52 12.46
CA LEU A 416 1.55 15.00 13.70
C LEU A 416 1.13 16.48 13.60
N GLY A 417 1.94 17.31 12.94
CA GLY A 417 1.63 18.72 12.70
C GLY A 417 0.39 18.92 11.81
N CYS A 418 0.27 18.10 10.75
CA CYS A 418 -0.91 18.10 9.88
C CYS A 418 -2.16 17.57 10.61
N ALA A 419 -2.02 16.54 11.44
CA ALA A 419 -3.14 15.98 12.21
C ALA A 419 -3.67 16.98 13.25
N LEU A 420 -2.77 17.64 13.99
CA LEU A 420 -3.12 18.70 14.94
C LEU A 420 -3.74 19.91 14.24
N GLY A 421 -3.25 20.28 13.06
CA GLY A 421 -3.85 21.35 12.26
C GLY A 421 -5.27 21.03 11.79
N VAL A 422 -5.54 19.79 11.36
CA VAL A 422 -6.90 19.37 10.96
C VAL A 422 -7.85 19.32 12.16
N VAL A 423 -7.40 18.83 13.31
CA VAL A 423 -8.19 18.81 14.54
C VAL A 423 -8.45 20.24 15.03
N GLY A 424 -7.45 21.11 15.00
CA GLY A 424 -7.58 22.52 15.36
C GLY A 424 -8.60 23.25 14.48
N VAL A 425 -8.51 23.08 13.15
CA VAL A 425 -9.48 23.65 12.20
C VAL A 425 -10.88 23.06 12.40
N GLY A 426 -10.98 21.76 12.68
CA GLY A 426 -12.27 21.12 12.99
C GLY A 426 -12.91 21.69 14.25
N LEU A 427 -12.12 21.87 15.32
CA LEU A 427 -12.58 22.43 16.58
C LEU A 427 -12.97 23.91 16.46
N THR A 428 -12.22 24.72 15.69
CA THR A 428 -12.58 26.13 15.48
C THR A 428 -13.85 26.27 14.65
N VAL A 429 -14.02 25.46 13.59
CA VAL A 429 -15.26 25.44 12.82
C VAL A 429 -16.44 25.01 13.69
N LEU A 430 -16.27 23.98 14.52
CA LEU A 430 -17.31 23.53 15.46
C LEU A 430 -17.65 24.63 16.48
N ALA A 431 -16.64 25.28 17.06
CA ALA A 431 -16.84 26.36 18.02
C ALA A 431 -17.58 27.54 17.39
N LEU A 432 -17.25 27.92 16.15
CA LEU A 432 -17.95 28.95 15.40
C LEU A 432 -19.41 28.56 15.11
N CYS A 433 -19.67 27.29 14.76
CA CYS A 433 -21.04 26.79 14.58
C CYS A 433 -21.84 26.87 15.88
N VAL A 434 -21.28 26.36 16.98
CA VAL A 434 -21.93 26.37 18.30
C VAL A 434 -22.18 27.81 18.76
N TRP A 435 -21.17 28.67 18.64
CA TRP A 435 -21.30 30.09 18.97
C TRP A 435 -22.38 30.77 18.11
N GLY A 436 -22.41 30.52 16.80
CA GLY A 436 -23.43 31.04 15.90
C GLY A 436 -24.84 30.59 16.28
N VAL A 437 -25.04 29.30 16.59
CA VAL A 437 -26.34 28.76 17.04
C VAL A 437 -26.76 29.38 18.37
N VAL A 438 -25.85 29.47 19.34
CA VAL A 438 -26.14 30.07 20.66
C VAL A 438 -26.48 31.55 20.53
N ALA A 439 -25.71 32.30 19.72
CA ALA A 439 -25.97 33.71 19.45
C ALA A 439 -27.31 33.92 18.74
N PHE A 440 -27.67 33.05 17.78
CA PHE A 440 -28.95 33.10 17.08
C PHE A 440 -30.13 32.82 18.02
N VAL A 441 -30.06 31.74 18.81
CA VAL A 441 -31.13 31.37 19.75
C VAL A 441 -31.28 32.42 20.85
N GLY A 442 -30.17 32.93 21.39
CA GLY A 442 -30.18 34.01 22.38
C GLY A 442 -30.78 35.29 21.81
N GLY A 443 -30.31 35.72 20.64
CA GLY A 443 -30.80 36.93 20.01
C GLY A 443 -32.27 36.87 19.59
N SER A 444 -32.74 35.70 19.13
CA SER A 444 -34.17 35.47 18.83
C SER A 444 -35.02 35.55 20.09
N ARG A 445 -34.60 34.94 21.20
CA ARG A 445 -35.28 35.08 22.50
C ARG A 445 -35.31 36.54 22.97
N ASP A 446 -34.21 37.27 22.84
CA ASP A 446 -34.13 38.68 23.24
C ASP A 446 -34.99 39.60 22.36
N ALA A 447 -35.33 39.16 21.14
CA ALA A 447 -36.22 39.86 20.22
C ALA A 447 -37.70 39.49 20.36
N THR A 448 -38.03 38.43 21.11
CA THR A 448 -39.38 37.85 21.15
C THR A 448 -40.03 38.05 22.50
N VAL A 449 -41.23 38.65 22.51
CA VAL A 449 -42.06 38.85 23.71
C VAL A 449 -43.19 37.80 23.71
N GLY A 450 -43.33 37.09 24.83
CA GLY A 450 -44.45 36.16 25.01
C GLY A 450 -45.78 36.91 25.15
N ARG A 451 -46.86 36.36 24.60
CA ARG A 451 -48.21 36.96 24.65
C ARG A 451 -48.69 37.32 26.06
N PRO A 452 -48.46 36.49 27.10
CA PRO A 452 -48.83 36.85 28.48
C PRO A 452 -48.07 38.07 29.01
N ALA A 453 -46.81 38.26 28.60
CA ALA A 453 -46.03 39.43 29.00
C ALA A 453 -46.50 40.68 28.25
N TYR A 454 -46.84 40.54 26.95
CA TYR A 454 -47.46 41.61 26.18
C TYR A 454 -48.76 42.07 26.84
N GLU A 455 -49.68 41.16 27.18
CA GLU A 455 -50.99 41.49 27.76
C GLU A 455 -50.91 42.17 29.14
N ARG A 456 -49.94 41.78 29.97
CA ARG A 456 -49.72 42.39 31.31
C ARG A 456 -49.34 43.87 31.26
N ILE A 457 -48.61 44.29 30.22
CA ILE A 457 -48.15 45.67 30.09
C ILE A 457 -49.29 46.54 29.57
N GLN A 458 -49.72 47.53 30.36
CA GLN A 458 -50.82 48.45 30.01
C GLN A 458 -50.30 49.87 29.73
N VAL A 459 -50.97 50.58 28.82
CA VAL A 459 -50.66 51.99 28.50
C VAL A 459 -50.84 52.84 29.76
N GLY A 460 -49.88 53.72 30.05
CA GLY A 460 -49.80 54.51 31.29
C GLY A 460 -48.88 53.93 32.35
N ALA A 461 -48.37 52.70 32.19
CA ALA A 461 -47.38 52.12 33.10
C ALA A 461 -46.04 52.89 33.07
N PRO A 462 -45.34 53.03 34.21
CA PRO A 462 -44.01 53.63 34.24
C PRO A 462 -43.01 52.79 33.43
N GLU A 463 -42.11 53.45 32.69
CA GLU A 463 -41.12 52.82 31.79
C GLU A 463 -40.29 51.75 32.54
N ALA A 464 -39.92 52.01 33.80
CA ALA A 464 -39.16 51.07 34.62
C ALA A 464 -39.90 49.78 34.98
N GLU A 465 -41.24 49.76 34.97
CA GLU A 465 -42.05 48.56 35.21
C GLU A 465 -42.22 47.78 33.91
N ALA A 466 -42.57 48.46 32.81
CA ALA A 466 -42.70 47.83 31.50
C ALA A 466 -41.39 47.21 31.00
N VAL A 467 -40.25 47.90 31.18
CA VAL A 467 -38.93 47.40 30.75
C VAL A 467 -38.46 46.18 31.55
N ARG A 468 -38.97 45.96 32.78
CA ARG A 468 -38.63 44.78 33.58
C ARG A 468 -39.29 43.49 33.08
N GLU A 469 -40.47 43.59 32.49
CA GLU A 469 -41.19 42.47 31.88
C GLU A 469 -40.77 42.23 30.42
N LEU A 470 -40.11 43.21 29.79
CA LEU A 470 -39.64 43.11 28.41
C LEU A 470 -38.22 42.52 28.34
N PRO A 471 -37.94 41.67 27.34
CA PRO A 471 -36.58 41.31 26.99
C PRO A 471 -35.73 42.54 26.66
N PRO A 472 -34.39 42.45 26.76
CA PRO A 472 -33.48 43.57 26.48
C PRO A 472 -33.66 44.13 25.05
N GLY A 473 -34.22 43.34 24.13
CA GLY A 473 -34.40 43.70 22.73
C GLY A 473 -33.16 43.37 21.93
N ASN A 474 -33.35 42.98 20.67
CA ASN A 474 -32.25 42.75 19.75
C ASN A 474 -32.56 43.35 18.38
N ASP A 475 -31.97 44.52 18.13
CA ASP A 475 -32.11 45.24 16.86
C ASP A 475 -31.81 44.34 15.64
N PHE A 476 -30.94 43.34 15.75
CA PHE A 476 -30.61 42.43 14.66
C PHE A 476 -31.83 41.73 14.04
N PHE A 477 -32.83 41.37 14.86
CA PHE A 477 -34.05 40.67 14.43
C PHE A 477 -35.20 41.62 14.11
N VAL A 478 -35.24 42.81 14.72
CA VAL A 478 -36.43 43.69 14.66
C VAL A 478 -36.27 44.95 13.83
N ASP A 479 -35.04 45.27 13.35
CA ASP A 479 -34.76 46.49 12.59
C ASP A 479 -35.61 46.61 11.31
N GLN A 480 -35.86 45.48 10.65
CA GLN A 480 -36.64 45.43 9.41
C GLN A 480 -38.11 45.83 9.59
N TYR A 481 -38.64 45.77 10.81
CA TYR A 481 -40.03 46.16 11.11
C TYR A 481 -40.14 47.63 11.56
N LYS A 482 -39.03 48.37 11.60
CA LYS A 482 -39.03 49.80 11.92
C LYS A 482 -39.60 50.59 10.73
N GLY A 483 -40.90 50.86 10.77
CA GLY A 483 -41.61 51.67 9.77
C GLY A 483 -42.66 50.92 8.94
N THR A 484 -42.84 49.62 9.16
CA THR A 484 -43.87 48.80 8.50
C THR A 484 -45.25 48.87 9.19
N GLY A 485 -45.31 49.47 10.38
CA GLY A 485 -46.54 49.63 11.17
C GLY A 485 -47.08 51.08 11.22
N PRO A 486 -48.10 51.33 12.04
CA PRO A 486 -48.70 52.66 12.23
C PRO A 486 -47.65 53.72 12.61
N THR A 487 -47.88 55.01 12.36
CA THR A 487 -46.88 56.03 12.68
C THR A 487 -46.67 56.15 14.21
N PRO A 488 -45.41 56.24 14.68
CA PRO A 488 -45.14 56.39 16.11
C PRO A 488 -45.50 57.81 16.60
N PRO A 489 -45.91 57.98 17.88
CA PRO A 489 -46.20 59.29 18.45
C PRO A 489 -44.97 60.22 18.43
N GLU A 490 -45.16 61.51 18.12
CA GLU A 490 -44.07 62.49 18.07
C GLU A 490 -43.36 62.66 19.41
N GLY A 491 -42.03 62.56 19.37
CA GLY A 491 -41.15 62.67 20.55
C GLY A 491 -41.14 61.44 21.46
N SER A 492 -41.67 60.29 21.02
CA SER A 492 -41.62 59.03 21.78
C SER A 492 -40.44 58.14 21.36
N ARG A 493 -39.92 57.35 22.32
CA ARG A 493 -38.90 56.31 22.07
C ARG A 493 -39.61 54.97 21.96
N CYS A 494 -39.63 54.39 20.76
CA CYS A 494 -40.28 53.12 20.50
C CYS A 494 -39.30 51.94 20.49
N ARG A 495 -39.77 50.78 20.95
CA ARG A 495 -39.08 49.48 20.86
C ARG A 495 -39.99 48.48 20.15
N TRP A 496 -39.39 47.60 19.37
CA TRP A 496 -40.07 46.58 18.57
C TRP A 496 -39.68 45.19 19.04
N TYR A 497 -40.64 44.27 19.03
CA TYR A 497 -40.46 42.87 19.42
C TYR A 497 -41.35 41.98 18.56
N LEU A 498 -40.94 40.73 18.34
CA LEU A 498 -41.78 39.69 17.74
C LEU A 498 -42.70 39.09 18.80
N LEU A 499 -43.95 38.76 18.46
CA LEU A 499 -44.88 38.09 19.38
C LEU A 499 -44.73 36.56 19.30
N GLY A 500 -44.48 35.93 20.44
CA GLY A 500 -44.13 34.49 20.52
C GLY A 500 -45.32 33.52 20.54
N ASP A 501 -46.31 33.66 19.65
CA ASP A 501 -47.46 32.76 19.58
C ASP A 501 -47.68 32.21 18.15
N GLN A 502 -47.29 30.96 17.93
CA GLN A 502 -47.45 30.20 16.67
C GLN A 502 -48.78 29.42 16.64
N SER A 503 -49.90 30.05 17.00
CA SER A 503 -51.21 29.46 16.70
C SER A 503 -51.85 30.24 15.55
N ASP A 504 -51.74 29.66 14.36
CA ASP A 504 -52.65 29.87 13.22
C ASP A 504 -52.29 30.86 12.10
N THR A 505 -51.06 31.40 12.04
CA THR A 505 -50.63 32.20 10.89
C THR A 505 -49.78 31.42 9.90
N GLY A 506 -50.05 31.64 8.60
CA GLY A 506 -49.22 31.13 7.52
C GLY A 506 -47.78 31.65 7.65
N TRP A 507 -46.82 30.90 7.11
CA TRP A 507 -45.38 31.18 7.17
C TRP A 507 -44.92 32.55 6.60
N ASP A 508 -45.85 33.36 6.07
CA ASP A 508 -45.63 34.65 5.43
C ASP A 508 -46.00 35.86 6.31
N GLU A 509 -46.50 35.68 7.52
CA GLU A 509 -46.99 36.79 8.37
C GLU A 509 -46.30 36.82 9.75
N ASP A 510 -45.59 37.91 10.01
CA ASP A 510 -44.94 38.18 11.29
C ASP A 510 -45.80 39.09 12.17
N HIS A 511 -46.04 38.67 13.41
CA HIS A 511 -46.68 39.49 14.43
C HIS A 511 -45.65 40.33 15.17
N VAL A 512 -45.78 41.65 15.05
CA VAL A 512 -44.84 42.60 15.65
C VAL A 512 -45.57 43.41 16.73
N ALA A 513 -44.99 43.46 17.92
CA ALA A 513 -45.39 44.36 18.99
C ALA A 513 -44.48 45.59 19.04
N ARG A 514 -45.08 46.76 19.24
CA ARG A 514 -44.39 48.02 19.48
C ARG A 514 -44.80 48.62 20.81
N PHE A 515 -43.82 49.08 21.57
CA PHE A 515 -44.00 49.83 22.82
C PHE A 515 -43.31 51.18 22.70
N CYS A 516 -44.05 52.29 22.84
CA CYS A 516 -43.51 53.64 22.75
C CYS A 516 -43.61 54.37 24.09
N PHE A 517 -42.49 54.96 24.51
CA PHE A 517 -42.35 55.64 25.80
C PHE A 517 -42.14 57.14 25.59
N LYS A 518 -42.80 57.97 26.39
CA LYS A 518 -42.61 59.43 26.44
C LYS A 518 -42.66 59.88 27.88
N ASP A 519 -41.74 60.76 28.28
CA ASP A 519 -41.65 61.29 29.65
C ASP A 519 -41.61 60.20 30.75
N GLY A 520 -41.00 59.05 30.45
CA GLY A 520 -40.85 57.93 31.40
C GLY A 520 -42.11 57.07 31.61
N VAL A 521 -43.14 57.22 30.77
CA VAL A 521 -44.36 56.40 30.79
C VAL A 521 -44.63 55.78 29.41
N LEU A 522 -45.27 54.61 29.40
CA LEU A 522 -45.72 53.96 28.18
C LEU A 522 -46.94 54.70 27.60
N VAL A 523 -46.77 55.35 26.46
CA VAL A 523 -47.83 56.17 25.82
C VAL A 523 -48.56 55.46 24.70
N ASP A 524 -47.94 54.46 24.07
CA ASP A 524 -48.56 53.70 22.98
C ASP A 524 -48.06 52.25 23.00
N LYS A 525 -48.99 51.32 22.81
CA LYS A 525 -48.76 49.88 22.75
C LYS A 525 -49.59 49.35 21.59
N GLN A 526 -48.93 48.80 20.58
CA GLN A 526 -49.61 48.31 19.38
C GLN A 526 -49.10 46.94 18.96
N GLU A 527 -50.00 46.13 18.43
CA GLU A 527 -49.72 44.88 17.73
C GLU A 527 -50.13 45.08 16.28
N TYR A 528 -49.27 44.71 15.35
CA TYR A 528 -49.58 44.74 13.92
C TYR A 528 -48.93 43.55 13.22
N VAL A 529 -49.58 43.10 12.15
CA VAL A 529 -49.11 42.01 11.32
C VAL A 529 -48.40 42.59 10.11
N THR A 530 -47.21 42.11 9.83
CA THR A 530 -46.44 42.47 8.64
C THR A 530 -46.17 41.23 7.81
N LYS A 531 -46.33 41.34 6.50
CA LYS A 531 -45.88 40.27 5.61
C LYS A 531 -44.35 40.24 5.59
N ASN A 532 -43.81 39.04 5.76
CA ASN A 532 -42.36 38.76 5.73
C ASN A 532 -41.82 38.72 4.30
#